data_AF-A0A0Q1C0U2-F1
#
_entry.id   AF-A0A0Q1C0U2-F1
#
_cell.length_a   1.000
_cell.length_b   1.000
_cell.length_c   1.000
_cell.angle_alpha   90.00
_cell.angle_beta   90.00
_cell.angle_gamma   90.00
#
_symmetry.space_group_name_H-M   'P 1'
#
loop_
_entity.id
_entity.type
_entity.pdbx_description
1 polymer ?
#
loop_
_entity_poly.entity_id
_entity_poly.type
_entity_poly.pdbx_seq_one_letter_code
_entity_poly.pdbx_strand_id
1 'polypeptide(L)'
;MTDAGTNPAAVPQREDEDDQDLLTYSEVAVRLAEEIEAQNTLVTELEGAEPVDAERVGRERARLAALRDALERNSRRPINDENFERFFGYRGTPRYES
;
A
#
# COMPACT_ATOMS: atom_id res chain seq x y z
N MET A 1 -12.64 -21.16 46.85
CA MET A 1 -11.36 -20.44 46.70
C MET A 1 -10.41 -21.39 45.99
N THR A 2 -9.97 -21.00 44.78
CA THR A 2 -8.77 -21.43 44.01
C THR A 2 -8.60 -22.92 43.67
N ASP A 3 -8.29 -23.35 42.45
CA ASP A 3 -7.74 -22.67 41.28
C ASP A 3 -8.00 -23.52 40.02
N ALA A 4 -8.43 -22.88 38.94
CA ALA A 4 -8.53 -23.49 37.63
C ALA A 4 -7.13 -23.41 37.01
N GLY A 5 -6.41 -24.53 37.00
CA GLY A 5 -5.07 -24.65 36.42
C GLY A 5 -5.08 -24.46 34.90
N THR A 6 -5.10 -23.20 34.46
CA THR A 6 -4.67 -22.77 33.14
C THR A 6 -3.23 -23.25 32.95
N ASN A 7 -3.02 -24.20 32.03
CA ASN A 7 -1.69 -24.66 31.67
C ASN A 7 -0.92 -23.50 30.99
N PRO A 8 0.14 -22.94 31.60
CA PRO A 8 0.83 -21.75 31.09
C PRO A 8 1.84 -22.05 29.97
N ALA A 9 1.81 -23.27 29.39
CA ALA A 9 2.82 -23.74 28.44
C ALA A 9 2.31 -23.95 27.01
N ALA A 10 1.13 -23.43 26.65
CA ALA A 10 0.75 -23.32 25.24
C ALA A 10 1.55 -22.16 24.62
N VAL A 11 2.81 -22.43 24.28
CA VAL A 11 3.60 -21.54 23.42
C VAL A 11 2.77 -21.33 22.15
N PRO A 12 2.44 -20.09 21.76
CA PRO A 12 1.76 -19.86 20.49
C PRO A 12 2.65 -20.44 19.40
N GLN A 13 2.20 -21.52 18.77
CA GLN A 13 2.86 -22.01 17.57
C GLN A 13 2.53 -20.99 16.49
N ARG A 14 3.55 -20.25 16.07
CA ARG A 14 3.47 -19.50 14.82
C ARG A 14 3.32 -20.56 13.75
N GLU A 15 2.21 -20.53 13.01
CA GLU A 15 2.09 -21.34 11.81
C GLU A 15 3.30 -21.00 10.93
N ASP A 16 3.86 -21.99 10.24
CA ASP A 16 4.88 -21.78 9.20
C ASP A 16 4.19 -21.04 8.03
N GLU A 17 3.82 -19.79 8.29
CA GLU A 17 3.20 -18.86 7.37
C GLU A 17 4.27 -18.52 6.36
N ASP A 18 4.05 -18.92 5.10
CA ASP A 18 4.84 -18.57 3.91
C ASP A 18 5.61 -17.26 4.13
N ASP A 19 6.95 -17.31 4.07
CA ASP A 19 7.84 -16.17 4.26
C ASP A 19 7.31 -14.95 3.47
N GLN A 20 6.59 -14.06 4.15
CA GLN A 20 6.06 -12.86 3.51
C GLN A 20 7.15 -11.81 3.49
N ASP A 21 7.95 -11.84 2.42
CA ASP A 21 8.93 -10.79 2.15
C ASP A 21 8.22 -9.43 2.11
N LEU A 22 8.45 -8.63 3.16
CA LEU A 22 7.93 -7.27 3.23
C LEU A 22 8.61 -6.43 2.17
N LEU A 23 7.82 -5.91 1.24
CA LEU A 23 8.32 -5.03 0.18
C LEU A 23 8.83 -3.70 0.76
N THR A 24 9.97 -3.25 0.27
CA THR A 24 10.43 -1.88 0.47
C THR A 24 9.54 -0.89 -0.27
N TYR A 25 9.52 0.39 0.15
CA TYR A 25 8.74 1.43 -0.53
C TYR A 25 9.05 1.53 -2.04
N SER A 26 10.31 1.29 -2.44
CA SER A 26 10.70 1.23 -3.85
C SER A 26 10.07 0.06 -4.59
N GLU A 27 10.06 -1.13 -3.97
CA GLU A 27 9.45 -2.32 -4.58
C GLU A 27 7.93 -2.22 -4.62
N VAL A 28 7.30 -1.62 -3.61
CA VAL A 28 5.87 -1.29 -3.60
C VAL A 28 5.54 -0.33 -4.75
N ALA A 29 6.35 0.71 -4.97
CA ALA A 29 6.11 1.66 -6.06
C ALA A 29 6.21 1.00 -7.45
N VAL A 30 7.17 0.10 -7.65
CA VAL A 30 7.30 -0.66 -8.90
C VAL A 30 6.08 -1.54 -9.12
N ARG A 31 5.67 -2.34 -8.13
CA ARG A 31 4.48 -3.18 -8.26
C ARG A 31 3.19 -2.38 -8.47
N LEU A 32 3.05 -1.24 -7.78
CA LEU A 32 1.90 -0.37 -7.99
C LEU A 32 1.87 0.22 -9.41
N ALA A 33 3.03 0.54 -10.00
CA ALA A 33 3.09 1.02 -11.37
C ALA A 33 2.63 -0.07 -12.37
N GLU A 34 3.12 -1.30 -12.22
CA GLU A 34 2.70 -2.46 -13.05
C GLU A 34 1.18 -2.72 -12.92
N GLU A 35 0.66 -2.72 -11.70
CA GLU A 35 -0.77 -2.93 -11.46
C GLU A 35 -1.62 -1.79 -12.04
N ILE A 36 -1.16 -0.54 -11.98
CA ILE A 36 -1.83 0.60 -12.60
C ILE A 36 -1.90 0.43 -14.12
N GLU A 37 -0.82 -0.02 -14.78
CA GLU A 37 -0.82 -0.25 -16.23
C GLU A 37 -1.79 -1.37 -16.64
N ALA A 38 -1.76 -2.49 -15.91
CA ALA A 38 -2.68 -3.60 -16.13
C ALA A 38 -4.14 -3.15 -15.94
N GLN A 39 -4.42 -2.43 -14.85
CA GLN A 39 -5.76 -1.93 -14.54
C GLN A 39 -6.24 -0.91 -15.58
N ASN A 40 -5.36 -0.04 -16.08
CA ASN A 40 -5.70 0.94 -17.12
C ASN A 40 -6.04 0.26 -18.46
N THR A 41 -5.31 -0.81 -18.79
CA THR A 41 -5.59 -1.65 -19.97
C THR A 41 -6.97 -2.29 -19.83
N LEU A 42 -7.27 -2.90 -18.67
CA LEU A 42 -8.58 -3.49 -18.40
C LEU A 42 -9.73 -2.49 -18.52
N VAL A 43 -9.57 -1.28 -17.96
CA VAL A 43 -10.60 -0.22 -18.07
C VAL A 43 -10.83 0.15 -19.55
N THR A 44 -9.76 0.28 -20.33
CA THR A 44 -9.84 0.59 -21.76
C THR A 44 -10.56 -0.51 -22.54
N GLU A 45 -10.25 -1.78 -22.26
CA GLU A 45 -10.90 -2.93 -22.89
C GLU A 45 -12.40 -2.99 -22.57
N LEU A 46 -12.78 -2.75 -21.31
CA LEU A 46 -14.18 -2.75 -20.88
C LEU A 46 -14.98 -1.61 -21.48
N GLU A 47 -14.37 -0.45 -21.69
CA GLU A 47 -15.00 0.71 -22.34
C GLU A 47 -15.19 0.50 -23.84
N GLY A 48 -14.32 -0.30 -24.47
CA GLY A 48 -14.42 -0.67 -25.89
C GLY A 48 -15.28 -1.91 -26.18
N ALA A 49 -15.77 -2.61 -25.15
CA ALA A 49 -16.57 -3.82 -25.32
C ALA A 49 -18.01 -3.51 -25.74
N GLU A 50 -18.62 -4.37 -26.56
CA GLU A 50 -20.04 -4.28 -26.91
C GLU A 50 -20.79 -5.56 -26.50
N PRO A 51 -21.85 -5.46 -25.67
CA PRO A 51 -22.35 -4.26 -24.99
C PRO A 51 -21.42 -3.81 -23.85
N VAL A 52 -21.35 -2.49 -23.62
CA VAL A 52 -20.58 -1.92 -22.50
C VAL A 52 -21.29 -2.21 -21.16
N ASP A 53 -20.56 -2.80 -20.22
CA ASP A 53 -20.99 -2.95 -18.83
C ASP A 53 -20.56 -1.73 -18.01
N ALA A 54 -21.44 -0.73 -17.93
CA ALA A 54 -21.16 0.53 -17.25
C ALA A 54 -20.88 0.38 -15.74
N GLU A 55 -21.51 -0.60 -15.07
CA GLU A 55 -21.29 -0.83 -13.64
C GLU A 55 -19.88 -1.38 -13.42
N ARG A 56 -19.49 -2.37 -14.22
CA ARG A 56 -18.14 -2.94 -14.16
C ARG A 56 -17.08 -1.91 -14.49
N VAL A 57 -17.26 -1.12 -15.56
CA VAL A 57 -16.36 0.01 -15.88
C VAL A 57 -16.22 0.96 -14.69
N GLY A 58 -17.33 1.32 -14.04
CA GLY A 58 -17.32 2.18 -12.85
C GLY A 58 -16.47 1.63 -11.71
N ARG A 59 -16.63 0.33 -11.39
CA ARG A 59 -15.84 -0.35 -10.34
C ARG A 59 -14.35 -0.37 -10.69
N GLU A 60 -14.00 -0.73 -11.92
CA GLU A 60 -12.60 -0.81 -12.34
C GLU A 60 -11.91 0.57 -12.40
N ARG A 61 -12.66 1.64 -12.75
CA ARG A 61 -12.17 3.02 -12.64
C ARG A 61 -11.92 3.43 -11.19
N ALA A 62 -12.80 3.07 -10.26
CA ALA A 62 -12.61 3.35 -8.83
C ALA A 62 -11.36 2.63 -8.30
N ARG A 63 -11.13 1.38 -8.71
CA ARG A 63 -9.91 0.63 -8.38
C ARG A 63 -8.66 1.31 -8.93
N LEU A 64 -8.68 1.75 -10.19
CA LEU A 64 -7.58 2.50 -10.80
C LEU A 64 -7.25 3.78 -10.02
N ALA A 65 -8.26 4.53 -9.58
CA ALA A 65 -8.07 5.71 -8.75
C ALA A 65 -7.41 5.36 -7.40
N ALA A 66 -7.89 4.32 -6.72
CA ALA A 66 -7.32 3.88 -5.44
C ALA A 66 -5.84 3.44 -5.57
N LEU A 67 -5.47 2.79 -6.67
CA LEU A 67 -4.09 2.40 -6.96
C LEU A 67 -3.19 3.62 -7.20
N ARG A 68 -3.68 4.63 -7.94
CA ARG A 68 -2.95 5.89 -8.15
C ARG A 68 -2.72 6.63 -6.84
N ASP A 69 -3.72 6.71 -5.98
CA ASP A 69 -3.60 7.31 -4.65
C ASP A 69 -2.59 6.53 -3.78
N ALA A 70 -2.59 5.19 -3.88
CA ALA A 70 -1.61 4.37 -3.19
C ALA A 70 -0.19 4.61 -3.69
N LEU A 71 0.00 4.77 -5.00
CA LEU A 71 1.30 5.09 -5.59
C LEU A 71 1.78 6.47 -5.11
N GLU A 72 0.90 7.47 -5.05
CA GLU A 72 1.26 8.79 -4.53
C GLU A 72 1.78 8.71 -3.09
N ARG A 73 1.08 7.97 -2.22
CA ARG A 73 1.50 7.78 -0.81
C ARG A 73 2.81 7.02 -0.67
N ASN A 74 3.11 6.10 -1.58
CA ASN A 74 4.33 5.28 -1.56
C ASN A 74 5.49 5.91 -2.34
N SER A 75 5.22 6.93 -3.17
CA SER A 75 6.26 7.70 -3.82
C SER A 75 7.08 8.42 -2.75
N ARG A 76 8.39 8.15 -2.71
CA ARG A 76 9.32 8.80 -1.78
C ARG A 76 9.23 10.31 -1.98
N ARG A 77 8.50 11.02 -1.13
CA ARG A 77 8.70 12.47 -0.97
C ARG A 77 10.02 12.64 -0.21
N PRO A 78 11.04 13.30 -0.77
CA PRO A 78 12.20 13.71 0.01
C PRO A 78 11.71 14.45 1.25
N ILE A 79 12.41 14.31 2.38
CA ILE A 79 12.15 15.21 3.51
C ILE A 79 12.44 16.62 2.99
N ASN A 80 11.40 17.45 2.99
CA ASN A 80 11.43 18.84 2.58
C ASN A 80 10.98 19.69 3.78
N ASP A 81 11.18 21.00 3.71
CA ASP A 81 10.87 21.90 4.82
C ASP A 81 9.39 21.79 5.26
N GLU A 82 8.48 21.48 4.33
CA GLU A 82 7.04 21.32 4.60
C GLU A 82 6.69 20.04 5.38
N ASN A 83 7.48 18.97 5.24
CA ASN A 83 7.21 17.70 5.92
C ASN A 83 8.17 17.40 7.09
N PHE A 84 9.23 18.21 7.26
CA PHE A 84 10.24 18.05 8.32
C PHE A 84 9.63 18.09 9.73
N GLU A 85 8.85 19.14 10.03
CA GLU A 85 8.25 19.31 11.36
C GLU A 85 7.26 18.18 11.69
N ARG A 86 6.55 17.67 10.69
CA ARG A 86 5.65 16.52 10.83
C ARG A 86 6.41 15.21 11.11
N PHE A 87 7.57 15.01 10.49
CA PHE A 87 8.37 13.80 10.66
C PHE A 87 9.14 13.77 11.97
N PHE A 88 9.69 14.91 12.41
CA PHE A 88 10.57 14.98 13.58
C PHE A 88 9.91 15.56 14.83
N GLY A 89 8.73 16.17 14.72
CA GLY A 89 7.99 16.72 15.87
C GLY A 89 8.59 17.98 16.47
N TYR A 90 9.55 18.61 15.78
CA TYR A 90 10.11 19.92 16.13
C TYR A 90 10.41 20.74 14.88
N ARG A 91 10.42 22.06 15.02
CA ARG A 91 10.80 22.97 13.93
C ARG A 91 12.27 22.82 13.58
N GLY A 92 12.55 22.49 12.32
CA GLY A 92 13.88 22.45 11.76
C GLY A 92 13.81 22.35 10.23
N THR A 93 14.96 22.47 9.58
CA THR A 93 15.12 22.26 8.13
C THR A 93 16.14 21.15 7.90
N PRO A 94 15.97 20.30 6.87
CA PRO A 94 16.95 19.29 6.51
C PRO A 94 18.31 19.95 6.24
N ARG A 95 19.37 19.38 6.78
CA ARG A 95 20.73 19.87 6.54
C ARG A 95 21.24 19.23 5.25
N TYR A 96 21.26 19.97 4.15
CA TYR A 96 21.86 19.53 2.89
C TYR A 96 23.38 19.72 2.96
N GLU A 97 24.15 18.64 3.02
CA GLU A 97 25.60 18.73 2.80
C GLU A 97 25.85 18.91 1.29
N SER A 98 26.61 19.95 0.96
CA SER A 98 27.01 20.33 -0.42
C SER A 98 28.21 19.53 -0.89
#